data_AF-A0A6L9S1J4-F1
#
_entry.id   AF-A0A6L9S1J4-F1
#
_cell.length_a   1.000
_cell.length_b   1.000
_cell.length_c   1.000
_cell.angle_alpha   90.00
_cell.angle_beta   90.00
_cell.angle_gamma   90.00
#
_symmetry.space_group_name_H-M   'P 1'
#
loop_
_entity.id
_entity.type
_entity.pdbx_description
1 polymer ?
#
loop_
_entity_poly.entity_id
_entity_poly.type
_entity_poly.pdbx_seq_one_letter_code
_entity_poly.pdbx_strand_id
1 'polypeptide(L)'
;MRDAYREQLDAVTGRLVGMIRKAGEQMHLATRALLDADLEQAEKVVGGDAPINRDQLEIDELTIELMATQGPVASELRMVTAALRTTADIERMGDLAVHIAKIARMRYPDHAVPAELRETFAAMGKTAEEMAQKAGEVLRTHDLTSAAELSRDDNEMDRLHRSLFLVLLDDAWDRGVEPAVDIALLGRYYERFADHAVEIAGHVRYLVTGEIQSA
;
A
#
# COMPACT_ATOMS: atom_id res chain seq x y z
N MET A 1 -20.00 29.48 -0.96
CA MET A 1 -20.09 28.55 0.18
C MET A 1 -20.02 27.11 -0.28
N ARG A 2 -20.94 26.60 -1.12
CA ARG A 2 -20.85 25.21 -1.63
C ARG A 2 -19.66 24.96 -2.56
N ASP A 3 -19.24 25.94 -3.36
CA ASP A 3 -18.09 25.75 -4.25
C ASP A 3 -16.78 25.62 -3.47
N ALA A 4 -16.56 26.46 -2.46
CA ALA A 4 -15.42 26.35 -1.55
C ALA A 4 -15.38 25.00 -0.80
N TYR A 5 -16.55 24.48 -0.40
CA TYR A 5 -16.62 23.15 0.20
C TYR A 5 -16.23 22.03 -0.77
N ARG A 6 -16.69 22.11 -2.03
CA ARG A 6 -16.28 21.15 -3.07
C ARG A 6 -14.78 21.22 -3.35
N GLU A 7 -14.21 22.41 -3.41
CA GLU A 7 -12.76 22.60 -3.52
C GLU A 7 -12.00 21.93 -2.35
N GLN A 8 -12.54 21.99 -1.13
CA GLN A 8 -11.96 21.30 0.03
C GLN A 8 -12.06 19.78 -0.08
N LEU A 9 -13.17 19.24 -0.59
CA LEU A 9 -13.29 17.79 -0.87
C LEU A 9 -12.31 17.34 -1.96
N ASP A 10 -12.18 18.12 -3.03
CA ASP A 10 -11.22 17.85 -4.10
C ASP A 10 -9.77 17.92 -3.58
N ALA A 11 -9.50 18.83 -2.65
CA ALA A 11 -8.20 18.91 -1.97
C ALA A 11 -7.94 17.64 -1.13
N VAL A 12 -8.93 17.12 -0.39
CA VAL A 12 -8.80 15.83 0.32
C VAL A 12 -8.43 14.71 -0.65
N THR A 13 -9.15 14.57 -1.76
CA THR A 13 -8.84 13.57 -2.80
C THR A 13 -7.42 13.73 -3.34
N GLY A 14 -7.01 14.95 -3.68
CA GLY A 14 -5.66 15.22 -4.18
C GLY A 14 -4.56 14.84 -3.18
N ARG A 15 -4.80 15.10 -1.89
CA ARG A 15 -3.86 14.72 -0.81
C ARG A 15 -3.76 13.21 -0.63
N LEU A 16 -4.90 12.49 -0.67
CA LEU A 16 -4.92 11.03 -0.64
C LEU A 16 -4.14 10.41 -1.81
N VAL A 17 -4.35 10.90 -3.04
CA VAL A 17 -3.58 10.45 -4.21
C VAL A 17 -2.08 10.70 -4.02
N GLY A 18 -1.71 11.86 -3.45
CA GLY A 18 -0.33 12.17 -3.08
C GLY A 18 0.25 11.19 -2.07
N MET A 19 -0.52 10.81 -1.05
CA MET A 19 -0.13 9.86 -0.01
C MET A 19 0.02 8.43 -0.57
N ILE A 20 -0.88 7.98 -1.46
CA ILE A 20 -0.77 6.69 -2.18
C ILE A 20 0.53 6.64 -2.98
N ARG A 21 0.84 7.71 -3.72
CA ARG A 21 2.09 7.79 -4.49
C ARG A 21 3.32 7.67 -3.60
N LYS A 22 3.31 8.31 -2.42
CA LYS A 22 4.39 8.19 -1.44
C LYS A 22 4.52 6.74 -0.93
N ALA A 23 3.42 6.07 -0.61
CA ALA A 23 3.44 4.68 -0.16
C ALA A 23 4.00 3.73 -1.24
N GLY A 24 3.61 3.91 -2.51
CA GLY A 24 4.18 3.16 -3.64
C GLY A 24 5.68 3.42 -3.83
N GLU A 25 6.12 4.67 -3.70
CA GLU A 25 7.54 5.05 -3.75
C GLU A 25 8.33 4.44 -2.58
N GLN A 26 7.78 4.43 -1.37
CA GLN A 26 8.39 3.76 -0.21
C GLN A 26 8.54 2.25 -0.46
N MET A 27 7.52 1.60 -1.01
CA MET A 27 7.59 0.18 -1.35
C MET A 27 8.68 -0.10 -2.39
N HIS A 28 8.74 0.68 -3.46
CA HIS A 28 9.80 0.59 -4.47
C HIS A 28 11.20 0.70 -3.84
N LEU A 29 11.39 1.71 -2.99
CA LEU A 29 12.67 1.95 -2.31
C LEU A 29 13.00 0.82 -1.32
N ALA A 30 12.00 0.27 -0.63
CA ALA A 30 12.17 -0.85 0.29
C ALA A 30 12.59 -2.13 -0.45
N THR A 31 11.95 -2.43 -1.59
CA THR A 31 12.32 -3.55 -2.45
C THR A 31 13.76 -3.41 -2.93
N ARG A 32 14.14 -2.23 -3.42
CA ARG A 32 15.53 -1.95 -3.85
C ARG A 32 16.53 -2.15 -2.71
N ALA A 33 16.27 -1.62 -1.52
CA ALA A 33 17.13 -1.80 -0.36
C ALA A 33 17.29 -3.28 0.03
N LEU A 34 16.19 -4.04 -0.02
CA LEU A 34 16.16 -5.47 0.25
C LEU A 34 17.01 -6.27 -0.75
N LEU A 35 16.83 -6.01 -2.04
CA LEU A 35 17.53 -6.75 -3.08
C LEU A 35 19.01 -6.41 -3.09
N ASP A 36 19.38 -5.14 -2.93
CA ASP A 36 20.77 -4.70 -3.08
C ASP A 36 21.58 -4.73 -1.78
N ALA A 37 20.97 -5.15 -0.66
CA ALA A 37 21.55 -5.05 0.69
C ALA A 37 22.06 -3.62 0.99
N ASP A 38 21.24 -2.63 0.63
CA ASP A 38 21.58 -1.22 0.78
C ASP A 38 21.07 -0.67 2.12
N LEU A 39 21.98 -0.55 3.09
CA LEU A 39 21.69 -0.03 4.42
C LEU A 39 21.24 1.44 4.39
N GLU A 40 21.86 2.27 3.56
CA GLU A 40 21.53 3.70 3.50
C GLU A 40 20.10 3.89 2.98
N GLN A 41 19.75 3.12 1.94
CA GLN A 41 18.39 3.14 1.39
C GLN A 41 17.37 2.56 2.37
N ALA A 42 17.70 1.49 3.11
CA ALA A 42 16.84 0.96 4.14
C ALA A 42 16.53 2.00 5.24
N GLU A 43 17.55 2.72 5.72
CA GLU A 43 17.36 3.81 6.70
C GLU A 43 16.52 4.97 6.15
N LYS A 44 16.70 5.31 4.86
CA LYS A 44 15.86 6.33 4.20
C LYS A 44 14.39 5.92 4.17
N VAL A 45 14.08 4.66 3.90
CA VAL A 45 12.68 4.16 3.93
C VAL A 45 12.12 4.23 5.35
N VAL A 46 12.88 3.79 6.35
CA VAL A 46 12.45 3.88 7.76
C VAL A 46 12.17 5.33 8.18
N GLY A 47 12.96 6.30 7.70
CA GLY A 47 12.70 7.73 7.93
C GLY A 47 11.57 8.33 7.07
N GLY A 48 11.23 7.68 5.96
CA GLY A 48 10.17 8.09 5.02
C GLY A 48 8.75 7.86 5.53
N ASP A 49 8.59 7.15 6.66
CA ASP A 49 7.33 6.88 7.34
C ASP A 49 6.67 8.14 7.93
N ALA A 50 7.46 8.97 8.60
CA ALA A 50 6.94 10.16 9.31
C ALA A 50 6.18 11.15 8.41
N PRO A 51 6.59 11.41 7.15
CA PRO A 51 5.78 12.14 6.18
C PRO A 51 4.41 11.53 5.88
N ILE A 52 4.29 10.21 5.77
CA ILE A 52 3.00 9.53 5.49
C ILE A 52 2.08 9.65 6.70
N ASN A 53 2.59 9.41 7.90
CA ASN A 53 1.82 9.56 9.15
C ASN A 53 1.34 11.00 9.37
N ARG A 54 2.16 11.99 8.98
CA ARG A 54 1.75 13.40 9.02
C ARG A 54 0.64 13.69 8.01
N ASP A 55 0.77 13.21 6.77
CA ASP A 55 -0.27 13.37 5.76
C ASP A 55 -1.59 12.75 6.23
N GLN A 56 -1.55 11.56 6.83
CA GLN A 56 -2.72 10.89 7.40
C GLN A 56 -3.43 11.79 8.42
N LEU A 57 -2.69 12.26 9.43
CA LEU A 57 -3.25 13.10 10.49
C LEU A 57 -3.89 14.37 9.92
N GLU A 58 -3.19 15.06 9.02
CA GLU A 58 -3.68 16.31 8.45
C GLU A 58 -4.88 16.11 7.51
N ILE A 59 -5.00 14.95 6.84
CA ILE A 59 -6.18 14.61 6.03
C ILE A 59 -7.36 14.24 6.93
N ASP A 60 -7.12 13.47 7.99
CA ASP A 60 -8.14 13.07 8.95
C ASP A 60 -8.73 14.29 9.67
N GLU A 61 -7.88 15.20 10.15
CA GLU A 61 -8.30 16.46 10.79
C GLU A 61 -9.17 17.31 9.85
N LEU A 62 -8.73 17.52 8.61
CA LEU A 62 -9.49 18.25 7.60
C LEU A 62 -10.84 17.58 7.31
N THR A 63 -10.84 16.25 7.16
CA THR A 63 -12.05 15.49 6.84
C THR A 63 -13.07 15.56 7.99
N ILE A 64 -12.60 15.49 9.24
CA ILE A 64 -13.43 15.65 10.44
C ILE A 64 -13.97 17.07 10.56
N GLU A 65 -13.15 18.09 10.29
CA GLU A 65 -13.58 19.49 10.27
C GLU A 65 -14.69 19.72 9.23
N LEU A 66 -14.55 19.16 8.03
CA LEU A 66 -15.55 19.24 6.98
C LEU A 66 -16.86 18.58 7.41
N MET A 67 -16.80 17.40 8.05
CA MET A 67 -17.98 16.74 8.62
C MET A 67 -18.69 17.61 9.67
N ALA A 68 -17.92 18.21 10.58
CA ALA A 68 -18.46 19.01 11.68
C ALA A 68 -19.06 20.34 11.22
N THR A 69 -18.44 21.00 10.23
CA THR A 69 -18.79 22.37 9.84
C THR A 69 -19.80 22.44 8.69
N GLN A 70 -19.83 21.44 7.80
CA GLN A 70 -20.67 21.49 6.59
C GLN A 70 -21.92 20.61 6.65
N GLY A 71 -21.97 19.63 7.57
CA GLY A 71 -23.09 18.69 7.70
C GLY A 71 -23.36 17.89 6.43
N PRO A 72 -22.37 17.14 5.90
CA PRO A 72 -22.48 16.43 4.64
C PRO A 72 -23.61 15.40 4.65
N VAL A 73 -24.30 15.26 3.52
CA VAL A 73 -25.40 14.31 3.34
C VAL A 73 -25.18 13.41 2.13
N ALA A 74 -25.76 12.21 2.17
CA ALA A 74 -25.76 11.24 1.07
C ALA A 74 -24.34 11.03 0.47
N SER A 75 -24.10 11.47 -0.77
CA SER A 75 -22.81 11.29 -1.47
C SER A 75 -21.64 12.01 -0.79
N GLU A 76 -21.89 13.18 -0.19
CA GLU A 76 -20.84 13.93 0.53
C GLU A 76 -20.41 13.19 1.79
N LEU A 77 -21.37 12.57 2.50
CA LEU A 77 -21.07 11.74 3.67
C LEU A 77 -20.28 10.48 3.28
N ARG A 78 -20.58 9.90 2.11
CA ARG A 78 -19.78 8.78 1.59
C ARG A 78 -18.36 9.21 1.25
N MET A 79 -18.16 10.40 0.68
CA MET A 79 -16.84 10.94 0.34
C MET A 79 -15.95 11.05 1.58
N VAL A 80 -16.43 11.73 2.62
CA VAL A 80 -15.67 11.90 3.87
C VAL A 80 -15.44 10.57 4.60
N THR A 81 -16.40 9.64 4.54
CA THR A 81 -16.24 8.31 5.15
C THR A 81 -15.22 7.46 4.39
N ALA A 82 -15.28 7.47 3.05
CA ALA A 82 -14.31 6.78 2.21
C ALA A 82 -12.91 7.36 2.41
N ALA A 83 -12.77 8.68 2.47
CA ALA A 83 -11.49 9.36 2.72
C ALA A 83 -10.82 8.88 4.01
N LEU A 84 -11.54 8.82 5.14
CA LEU A 84 -11.00 8.36 6.43
C LEU A 84 -10.58 6.88 6.44
N ARG A 85 -11.24 6.04 5.65
CA ARG A 85 -10.85 4.62 5.52
C ARG A 85 -9.62 4.49 4.63
N THR A 86 -9.64 5.19 3.50
CA THR A 86 -8.54 5.24 2.55
C THR A 86 -7.27 5.79 3.20
N THR A 87 -7.32 6.85 4.02
CA THR A 87 -6.12 7.35 4.74
C THR A 87 -5.47 6.27 5.60
N ALA A 88 -6.28 5.49 6.32
CA ALA A 88 -5.79 4.39 7.15
C ALA A 88 -5.15 3.26 6.32
N ASP A 89 -5.75 2.86 5.21
CA ASP A 89 -5.15 1.84 4.33
C ASP A 89 -3.82 2.30 3.73
N ILE A 90 -3.69 3.58 3.37
CA ILE A 90 -2.43 4.13 2.83
C ILE A 90 -1.33 4.18 3.89
N GLU A 91 -1.65 4.51 5.14
CA GLU A 91 -0.67 4.46 6.23
C GLU A 91 -0.17 3.01 6.44
N ARG A 92 -1.08 2.03 6.42
CA ARG A 92 -0.70 0.61 6.48
C ARG A 92 0.20 0.18 5.33
N MET A 93 -0.04 0.68 4.12
CA MET A 93 0.85 0.44 2.98
C MET A 93 2.26 1.00 3.24
N GLY A 94 2.38 2.18 3.84
CA GLY A 94 3.65 2.77 4.27
C GLY A 94 4.37 1.93 5.33
N ASP A 95 3.67 1.53 6.39
CA ASP A 95 4.16 0.66 7.46
C ASP A 95 4.79 -0.64 6.92
N LEU A 96 4.14 -1.25 5.93
CA LEU A 96 4.60 -2.51 5.34
C LEU A 96 5.91 -2.32 4.56
N ALA A 97 6.07 -1.21 3.85
CA ALA A 97 7.34 -0.86 3.21
C ALA A 97 8.47 -0.68 4.26
N VAL A 98 8.16 -0.06 5.41
CA VAL A 98 9.10 0.08 6.53
C VAL A 98 9.49 -1.28 7.10
N HIS A 99 8.57 -2.24 7.21
CA HIS A 99 8.91 -3.60 7.66
C HIS A 99 9.87 -4.32 6.72
N ILE A 100 9.68 -4.18 5.40
CA ILE A 100 10.61 -4.73 4.40
C ILE A 100 12.00 -4.10 4.56
N ALA A 101 12.08 -2.78 4.68
CA ALA A 101 13.34 -2.07 4.89
C ALA A 101 14.03 -2.45 6.22
N LYS A 102 13.28 -2.68 7.29
CA LYS A 102 13.81 -3.16 8.57
C LYS A 102 14.47 -4.53 8.46
N ILE A 103 13.90 -5.45 7.67
CA ILE A 103 14.52 -6.75 7.39
C ILE A 103 15.81 -6.57 6.59
N ALA A 104 15.80 -5.76 5.52
CA ALA A 104 17.00 -5.44 4.74
C ALA A 104 18.14 -4.88 5.62
N ARG A 105 17.81 -3.91 6.48
CA ARG A 105 18.74 -3.34 7.46
C ARG A 105 19.28 -4.37 8.44
N MET A 106 18.43 -5.24 8.96
CA MET A 106 18.82 -6.23 9.97
C MET A 106 19.82 -7.24 9.43
N ARG A 107 19.75 -7.57 8.14
CA ARG A 107 20.62 -8.58 7.50
C ARG A 107 21.92 -8.03 6.94
N TYR A 108 22.03 -6.72 6.77
CA TYR A 108 23.26 -6.07 6.33
C TYR A 108 24.48 -6.52 7.17
N PRO A 109 25.62 -6.88 6.55
CA PRO A 109 25.95 -6.72 5.12
C PRO A 109 25.49 -7.87 4.21
N ASP A 110 24.83 -8.89 4.75
CA ASP A 110 24.33 -10.02 4.00
C ASP A 110 22.96 -9.71 3.36
N HIS A 111 22.58 -10.50 2.35
CA HIS A 111 21.26 -10.41 1.73
C HIS A 111 20.22 -11.18 2.55
N ALA A 112 19.09 -10.55 2.84
CA ALA A 112 17.93 -11.23 3.42
C ALA A 112 17.27 -12.22 2.45
N VAL A 113 17.40 -11.97 1.15
CA VAL A 113 16.77 -12.75 0.08
C VAL A 113 17.84 -13.58 -0.65
N PRO A 114 17.71 -14.91 -0.71
CA PRO A 114 18.56 -15.77 -1.53
C PRO A 114 18.49 -15.41 -3.03
N ALA A 115 19.58 -15.65 -3.76
CA ALA A 115 19.71 -15.25 -5.17
C ALA A 115 18.60 -15.84 -6.05
N GLU A 116 18.18 -17.06 -5.77
CA GLU A 116 17.12 -17.80 -6.45
C GLU A 116 15.73 -17.16 -6.30
N LEU A 117 15.50 -16.35 -5.25
CA LEU A 117 14.24 -15.65 -5.01
C LEU A 117 14.28 -14.16 -5.38
N ARG A 118 15.43 -13.66 -5.83
CA ARG A 118 15.63 -12.25 -6.17
C ARG A 118 14.64 -11.76 -7.22
N GLU A 119 14.40 -12.55 -8.27
CA GLU A 119 13.46 -12.21 -9.35
C GLU A 119 12.02 -12.19 -8.84
N THR A 120 11.63 -13.12 -7.97
CA THR A 120 10.29 -13.16 -7.38
C THR A 120 10.02 -11.92 -6.54
N PHE A 121 10.95 -11.51 -5.68
CA PHE A 121 10.79 -10.30 -4.88
C PHE A 121 10.84 -9.01 -5.71
N ALA A 122 11.64 -8.97 -6.79
CA ALA A 122 11.61 -7.87 -7.75
C ALA A 122 10.24 -7.75 -8.44
N ALA A 123 9.64 -8.88 -8.81
CA ALA A 123 8.29 -8.92 -9.37
C ALA A 123 7.24 -8.46 -8.35
N MET A 124 7.31 -8.93 -7.10
CA MET A 124 6.38 -8.50 -6.03
C MET A 124 6.46 -6.99 -5.80
N GLY A 125 7.66 -6.41 -5.71
CA GLY A 125 7.81 -4.96 -5.55
C GLY A 125 7.24 -4.17 -6.72
N LYS A 126 7.45 -4.66 -7.95
CA LYS A 126 6.87 -4.05 -9.15
C LYS A 126 5.33 -4.12 -9.14
N THR A 127 4.77 -5.29 -8.84
CA THR A 127 3.31 -5.47 -8.76
C THR A 127 2.70 -4.57 -7.68
N ALA A 128 3.32 -4.47 -6.51
CA ALA A 128 2.89 -3.56 -5.45
C ALA A 128 2.89 -2.09 -5.91
N GLU A 129 3.96 -1.64 -6.57
CA GLU A 129 4.05 -0.28 -7.10
C GLU A 129 2.96 0.01 -8.15
N GLU A 130 2.73 -0.91 -9.08
CA GLU A 130 1.69 -0.81 -10.11
C GLU A 130 0.28 -0.76 -9.50
N MET A 131 0.01 -1.58 -8.49
CA MET A 131 -1.25 -1.57 -7.74
C MET A 131 -1.47 -0.26 -6.99
N ALA A 132 -0.44 0.30 -6.35
CA ALA A 132 -0.54 1.62 -5.71
C ALA A 132 -0.85 2.73 -6.73
N GLN A 133 -0.16 2.73 -7.87
CA GLN A 133 -0.42 3.70 -8.94
C GLN A 133 -1.88 3.61 -9.44
N LYS A 134 -2.36 2.39 -9.67
CA LYS A 134 -3.74 2.15 -10.11
C LYS A 134 -4.76 2.52 -9.05
N ALA A 135 -4.51 2.25 -7.76
CA ALA A 135 -5.37 2.69 -6.67
C ALA A 135 -5.50 4.23 -6.61
N GLY A 136 -4.40 4.95 -6.83
CA GLY A 136 -4.40 6.41 -6.94
C GLY A 136 -5.24 6.90 -8.13
N GLU A 137 -5.14 6.22 -9.27
CA GLU A 137 -5.92 6.56 -10.47
C GLU A 137 -7.42 6.28 -10.28
N VAL A 138 -7.77 5.15 -9.66
CA VAL A 138 -9.15 4.78 -9.30
C VAL A 138 -9.74 5.82 -8.35
N LEU A 139 -8.98 6.25 -7.33
CA LEU A 139 -9.42 7.28 -6.41
C LEU A 139 -9.64 8.63 -7.11
N ARG A 140 -8.79 8.98 -8.08
CA ARG A 140 -8.88 10.24 -8.82
C ARG A 140 -10.05 10.27 -9.81
N THR A 141 -10.33 9.16 -10.47
CA THR A 141 -11.29 9.08 -11.59
C THR A 141 -12.65 8.51 -11.20
N HIS A 142 -12.72 7.81 -10.07
CA HIS A 142 -13.87 7.00 -9.66
C HIS A 142 -14.28 5.95 -10.71
N ASP A 143 -13.33 5.48 -11.54
CA ASP A 143 -13.60 4.43 -12.53
C ASP A 143 -13.77 3.06 -11.86
N LEU A 144 -15.02 2.58 -11.82
CA LEU A 144 -15.37 1.27 -11.28
C LEU A 144 -14.79 0.11 -12.08
N THR A 145 -14.47 0.31 -13.36
CA THR A 145 -13.84 -0.73 -14.19
C THR A 145 -12.42 -0.97 -13.71
N SER A 146 -11.63 0.11 -13.62
CA SER A 146 -10.27 0.07 -13.09
C SER A 146 -10.24 -0.40 -11.62
N ALA A 147 -11.25 -0.05 -10.81
CA ALA A 147 -11.39 -0.55 -9.44
C ALA A 147 -11.57 -2.08 -9.40
N ALA A 148 -12.40 -2.64 -10.29
CA ALA A 148 -12.62 -4.09 -10.37
C ALA A 148 -11.40 -4.86 -10.90
N GLU A 149 -10.54 -4.20 -11.67
CA GLU A 149 -9.31 -4.81 -12.15
C GLU A 149 -8.21 -4.90 -11.08
N LEU A 150 -8.22 -4.05 -10.04
CA LEU A 150 -7.24 -4.17 -8.93
C LEU A 150 -7.31 -5.55 -8.25
N SER A 151 -8.52 -6.09 -8.04
CA SER A 151 -8.68 -7.46 -7.53
C SER A 151 -8.15 -8.53 -8.49
N ARG A 152 -8.04 -8.21 -9.79
CA ARG A 152 -7.41 -9.13 -10.76
C ARG A 152 -5.90 -9.05 -10.67
N ASP A 153 -5.37 -7.83 -10.54
CA ASP A 153 -3.93 -7.57 -10.40
C ASP A 153 -3.37 -8.21 -9.13
N ASP A 154 -4.17 -8.26 -8.06
CA ASP A 154 -3.85 -8.94 -6.81
C ASP A 154 -3.59 -10.46 -6.98
N ASN A 155 -4.24 -11.12 -7.95
CA ASN A 155 -3.97 -12.54 -8.21
C ASN A 155 -2.50 -12.80 -8.60
N GLU A 156 -1.83 -11.82 -9.20
CA GLU A 156 -0.41 -11.93 -9.51
C GLU A 156 0.44 -11.86 -8.23
N MET A 157 0.10 -10.97 -7.30
CA MET A 157 0.74 -10.92 -5.98
C MET A 157 0.56 -12.24 -5.23
N ASP A 158 -0.65 -12.77 -5.22
CA ASP A 158 -0.98 -14.08 -4.65
C ASP A 158 -0.19 -15.23 -5.27
N ARG A 159 -0.01 -15.19 -6.60
CA ARG A 159 0.75 -16.20 -7.33
C ARG A 159 2.23 -16.14 -6.94
N LEU A 160 2.80 -14.95 -6.86
CA LEU A 160 4.18 -14.73 -6.44
C LEU A 160 4.38 -15.14 -4.98
N HIS A 161 3.48 -14.74 -4.08
CA HIS A 161 3.52 -15.11 -2.68
C HIS A 161 3.47 -16.63 -2.49
N ARG A 162 2.56 -17.34 -3.20
CA ARG A 162 2.51 -18.80 -3.19
C ARG A 162 3.79 -19.45 -3.72
N SER A 163 4.45 -18.85 -4.72
CA SER A 163 5.70 -19.39 -5.26
C SER A 163 6.85 -19.35 -4.26
N LEU A 164 6.85 -18.40 -3.32
CA LEU A 164 7.82 -18.38 -2.21
C LEU A 164 7.69 -19.63 -1.34
N PHE A 165 6.46 -20.01 -0.98
CA PHE A 165 6.21 -21.21 -0.17
C PHE A 165 6.61 -22.51 -0.87
N LEU A 166 6.50 -22.57 -2.21
CA LEU A 166 7.00 -23.73 -2.95
C LEU A 166 8.51 -23.93 -2.76
N VAL A 167 9.28 -22.84 -2.68
CA VAL A 167 10.73 -22.90 -2.43
C VAL A 167 11.02 -23.21 -0.95
N LEU A 168 10.29 -22.60 -0.03
CA LEU A 168 10.50 -22.78 1.41
C LEU A 168 10.12 -24.18 1.92
N LEU A 169 9.18 -24.84 1.25
CA LEU A 169 8.69 -26.18 1.62
C LEU A 169 9.35 -27.30 0.80
N ASP A 170 10.27 -26.96 -0.10
CA ASP A 170 11.05 -27.94 -0.84
C ASP A 170 12.04 -28.65 0.10
N ASP A 171 12.13 -29.99 0.00
CA ASP A 171 13.08 -30.79 0.78
C ASP A 171 14.56 -30.40 0.52
N ALA A 172 14.82 -29.70 -0.60
CA ALA A 172 16.13 -29.17 -0.95
C ALA A 172 16.49 -27.85 -0.24
N TRP A 173 15.59 -27.27 0.57
CA TRP A 173 15.89 -26.05 1.32
C TRP A 173 17.02 -26.26 2.35
N ASP A 174 18.17 -25.65 2.10
CA ASP A 174 19.39 -25.82 2.90
C ASP A 174 19.88 -24.53 3.60
N ARG A 175 19.17 -23.41 3.43
CA ARG A 175 19.58 -22.08 3.93
C ARG A 175 19.27 -21.83 5.41
N GLY A 176 18.60 -22.78 6.07
CA GLY A 176 18.24 -22.70 7.49
C GLY A 176 16.92 -22.00 7.77
N VAL A 177 16.54 -21.96 9.05
CA VAL A 177 15.22 -21.46 9.49
C VAL A 177 15.12 -19.93 9.39
N GLU A 178 16.22 -19.23 9.66
CA GLU A 178 16.20 -17.77 9.75
C GLU A 178 15.87 -17.09 8.40
N PRO A 179 16.54 -17.42 7.27
CA PRO A 179 16.11 -16.90 5.96
C PRO A 179 14.71 -17.34 5.56
N ALA A 180 14.25 -18.53 5.99
CA ALA A 180 12.89 -18.99 5.69
C ALA A 180 11.83 -18.11 6.38
N VAL A 181 12.09 -17.70 7.62
CA VAL A 181 11.22 -16.75 8.35
C VAL A 181 11.22 -15.38 7.69
N ASP A 182 12.39 -14.87 7.28
CA ASP A 182 12.46 -13.58 6.59
C ASP A 182 11.66 -13.61 5.28
N ILE A 183 11.83 -14.63 4.45
CA ILE A 183 11.11 -14.78 3.17
C ILE A 183 9.60 -14.85 3.41
N ALA A 184 9.14 -15.62 4.39
CA ALA A 184 7.73 -15.73 4.72
C ALA A 184 7.13 -14.38 5.19
N LEU A 185 7.86 -13.64 6.03
CA LEU A 185 7.43 -12.31 6.48
C LEU A 185 7.42 -11.30 5.34
N LEU A 186 8.48 -11.25 4.53
CA LEU A 186 8.58 -10.36 3.37
C LEU A 186 7.43 -10.63 2.40
N GLY A 187 7.20 -11.90 2.05
CA GLY A 187 6.09 -12.30 1.19
C GLY A 187 4.74 -11.82 1.72
N ARG A 188 4.51 -11.98 3.03
CA ARG A 188 3.30 -11.49 3.68
C ARG A 188 3.16 -9.97 3.65
N TYR A 189 4.24 -9.22 3.77
CA TYR A 189 4.17 -7.75 3.74
C TYR A 189 3.81 -7.22 2.36
N TYR A 190 4.30 -7.84 1.28
CA TYR A 190 3.88 -7.49 -0.08
C TYR A 190 2.42 -7.86 -0.36
N GLU A 191 1.96 -9.03 0.09
CA GLU A 191 0.55 -9.44 -0.04
C GLU A 191 -0.38 -8.46 0.70
N ARG A 192 -0.09 -8.16 1.97
CA ARG A 192 -0.90 -7.19 2.72
C ARG A 192 -0.89 -5.80 2.12
N PHE A 193 0.18 -5.40 1.43
CA PHE A 193 0.23 -4.12 0.74
C PHE A 193 -0.76 -4.12 -0.44
N ALA A 194 -0.79 -5.22 -1.19
CA ALA A 194 -1.73 -5.43 -2.29
C ALA A 194 -3.18 -5.46 -1.79
N ASP A 195 -3.46 -6.13 -0.67
CA ASP A 195 -4.77 -6.13 0.00
C ASP A 195 -5.25 -4.70 0.27
N HIS A 196 -4.41 -3.85 0.86
CA HIS A 196 -4.76 -2.46 1.15
C HIS A 196 -5.03 -1.65 -0.12
N ALA A 197 -4.33 -1.92 -1.23
CA ALA A 197 -4.65 -1.29 -2.52
C ALA A 197 -6.03 -1.73 -3.05
N VAL A 198 -6.43 -2.98 -2.82
CA VAL A 198 -7.77 -3.50 -3.15
C VAL A 198 -8.85 -2.89 -2.23
N GLU A 199 -8.58 -2.73 -0.94
CA GLU A 199 -9.49 -2.05 0.00
C GLU A 199 -9.77 -0.61 -0.43
N ILE A 200 -8.76 0.13 -0.90
CA ILE A 200 -8.94 1.48 -1.46
C ILE A 200 -9.93 1.46 -2.64
N ALA A 201 -9.83 0.49 -3.54
CA ALA A 201 -10.78 0.31 -4.63
C ALA A 201 -12.21 0.02 -4.12
N GLY A 202 -12.32 -0.74 -3.03
CA GLY A 202 -13.56 -1.00 -2.31
C GLY A 202 -14.21 0.29 -1.77
N HIS A 203 -13.42 1.18 -1.17
CA HIS A 203 -13.91 2.47 -0.67
C HIS A 203 -14.41 3.37 -1.82
N VAL A 204 -13.73 3.36 -2.97
CA VAL A 204 -14.17 4.09 -4.18
C VAL A 204 -15.47 3.50 -4.74
N ARG A 205 -15.60 2.17 -4.78
CA ARG A 205 -16.86 1.53 -5.17
C ARG A 205 -17.99 1.99 -4.26
N TYR A 206 -17.79 1.95 -2.94
CA TYR A 206 -18.78 2.44 -1.97
C TYR A 206 -19.12 3.92 -2.18
N LEU A 207 -18.13 4.77 -2.46
CA LEU A 207 -18.34 6.19 -2.76
C LEU A 207 -19.33 6.37 -3.92
N VAL A 208 -19.13 5.64 -5.02
CA VAL A 208 -19.95 5.75 -6.23
C VAL A 208 -21.33 5.09 -6.06
N THR A 209 -21.38 3.85 -5.56
CA THR A 209 -22.61 3.03 -5.56
C THR A 209 -23.43 3.17 -4.27
N GLY A 210 -22.78 3.47 -3.14
CA GLY A 210 -23.37 3.42 -1.81
C GLY A 210 -23.48 2.03 -1.20
N GLU A 211 -22.99 0.99 -1.88
CA GLU A 211 -23.05 -0.39 -1.40
C GLU A 211 -21.74 -0.80 -0.73
N ILE A 212 -21.84 -1.34 0.48
CA ILE A 212 -20.72 -1.99 1.17
C ILE A 212 -20.77 -3.47 0.78
N GLN A 213 -19.78 -3.92 0.01
CA GLN A 213 -19.56 -5.33 -0.26
C GLN A 213 -18.24 -5.72 0.40
N SER A 214 -18.25 -6.80 1.18
CA SER A 214 -17.01 -7.46 1.59
C SER A 214 -16.34 -8.04 0.34
N ALA A 215 -15.04 -7.84 0.20
CA ALA A 215 -14.22 -8.61 -0.72
C ALA A 215 -14.34 -10.12 -0.42
#